data_AF-A0A2H0MNL2-F1
#
_entry.id   AF-A0A2H0MNL2-F1
#
_cell.length_a   1.000
_cell.length_b   1.000
_cell.length_c   1.000
_cell.angle_alpha   90.00
_cell.angle_beta   90.00
_cell.angle_gamma   90.00
#
_symmetry.space_group_name_H-M   'P 1'
#
loop_
_entity.id
_entity.type
_entity.pdbx_description
1 polymer ?
#
loop_
_entity_poly.entity_id
_entity_poly.type
_entity_poly.pdbx_seq_one_letter_code
_entity_poly.pdbx_strand_id
1 'polypeptide(L)'
;MDIEPPYTPKDTVGLKIKIPIVLLTLVTLGVLIAVFVRLFTGPMFKGKNETPGIVSGSASDAWIDQLKGVGDRLRELKLYEQAIDQYVRYLDRAKLDKKSRAEISLAIGEIYIQLSNCNEALPWLLQAEASGAISDKAGLNKNIDLCMSRVRKQRAEP
;
A
#
# COMPACT_ATOMS: atom_id res chain seq x y z
N MET A 1 20.26 -54.48 39.81
CA MET A 1 20.27 -53.88 38.46
C MET A 1 18.90 -54.16 37.88
N ASP A 2 17.96 -53.28 38.20
CA ASP A 2 16.57 -53.40 37.80
C ASP A 2 16.44 -52.86 36.37
N ILE A 3 15.96 -53.71 35.46
CA ILE A 3 15.68 -53.34 34.08
C ILE A 3 14.23 -52.83 34.05
N GLU A 4 14.05 -51.52 33.93
CA GLU A 4 12.71 -50.95 33.70
C GLU A 4 12.19 -51.35 32.32
N PRO A 5 10.90 -51.72 32.19
CA PRO A 5 10.30 -52.05 30.89
C PRO A 5 10.11 -50.80 30.02
N PRO A 6 10.11 -50.93 28.68
CA PRO A 6 10.03 -49.80 27.78
C PRO A 6 8.68 -49.08 27.87
N TYR A 7 8.72 -47.76 27.99
CA TYR A 7 7.56 -46.86 27.94
C TYR A 7 6.92 -46.90 26.54
N THR A 8 5.68 -47.41 26.44
CA THR A 8 4.85 -47.27 25.25
C THR A 8 3.81 -46.17 25.47
N PRO A 9 3.78 -45.10 24.66
CA PRO A 9 2.72 -44.10 24.72
C PRO A 9 1.37 -44.73 24.38
N LYS A 10 0.44 -44.73 25.34
CA LYS A 10 -0.96 -45.15 25.13
C LYS A 10 -1.77 -43.96 24.61
N ASP A 11 -1.45 -43.51 23.40
CA ASP A 11 -2.22 -42.48 22.71
C ASP A 11 -3.39 -43.13 21.96
N THR A 12 -4.40 -43.57 22.70
CA THR A 12 -5.62 -44.13 22.10
C THR A 12 -6.83 -43.28 22.43
N VAL A 13 -6.80 -42.00 22.03
CA VAL A 13 -8.04 -41.30 21.69
C VAL A 13 -8.71 -42.07 20.54
N GLY A 14 -9.78 -42.79 20.87
CA GLY A 14 -10.45 -43.71 19.97
C GLY A 14 -10.79 -43.04 18.64
N LEU A 15 -10.57 -43.77 17.54
CA LEU A 15 -10.78 -43.31 16.15
C LEU A 15 -12.13 -42.60 15.95
N LYS A 16 -13.15 -42.96 16.75
CA LYS A 16 -14.50 -42.38 16.76
C LYS A 16 -14.57 -40.90 17.14
N ILE A 17 -13.60 -40.37 17.90
CA ILE A 17 -13.56 -38.96 18.33
C ILE A 17 -12.73 -38.11 17.35
N LYS A 18 -11.76 -38.71 16.65
CA LYS A 18 -10.92 -38.00 15.66
C LYS A 18 -11.72 -37.60 14.42
N ILE A 19 -12.65 -38.44 13.97
CA ILE A 19 -13.47 -38.18 12.77
C ILE A 19 -14.28 -36.88 12.89
N PRO A 20 -15.08 -36.64 13.94
CA PRO A 20 -15.86 -35.39 14.02
C PRO A 20 -14.97 -34.15 14.19
N ILE A 21 -13.82 -34.26 14.87
CA ILE A 21 -12.88 -33.15 15.02
C ILE A 21 -12.27 -32.76 13.68
N VAL A 22 -11.83 -33.74 12.89
CA VAL A 22 -11.29 -33.49 11.54
C VAL A 22 -12.36 -32.88 10.62
N LEU A 23 -13.60 -33.37 10.70
CA LEU A 23 -14.71 -32.83 9.92
C LEU A 23 -15.02 -31.38 10.30
N LEU A 24 -15.03 -31.06 11.60
CA LEU A 24 -15.24 -29.71 12.10
C LEU A 24 -14.14 -28.75 11.65
N THR A 25 -12.88 -29.20 11.66
CA THR A 25 -11.76 -28.38 11.15
C THR A 25 -11.83 -28.13 9.65
N LEU A 26 -12.34 -29.08 8.85
CA LEU A 26 -12.55 -28.86 7.43
C LEU A 26 -13.65 -27.83 7.16
N VAL A 27 -14.72 -27.83 7.96
CA VAL A 27 -15.81 -26.85 7.84
C VAL A 27 -15.31 -25.44 8.18
N THR A 28 -14.57 -25.27 9.27
CA THR A 28 -14.00 -23.96 9.63
C THR A 28 -12.99 -23.46 8.60
N LEU A 29 -12.15 -24.34 8.06
CA LEU A 29 -11.22 -24.00 6.98
C LEU A 29 -11.98 -23.55 5.71
N GLY A 30 -13.06 -24.24 5.35
CA GLY A 30 -13.89 -23.90 4.19
C GLY A 30 -14.54 -22.52 4.31
N VAL A 31 -15.05 -22.16 5.49
CA VAL A 31 -15.63 -20.82 5.75
C VAL A 31 -14.57 -19.74 5.63
N LEU A 32 -13.37 -19.96 6.19
CA LEU A 32 -12.26 -19.01 6.08
C LEU A 32 -11.85 -18.83 4.61
N ILE A 33 -11.67 -19.92 3.86
CA ILE A 33 -11.33 -19.86 2.43
C ILE A 33 -12.39 -19.05 1.66
N ALA A 34 -13.67 -19.26 1.91
CA ALA A 34 -14.74 -18.51 1.25
C ALA A 34 -14.71 -17.00 1.59
N VAL A 35 -14.42 -16.64 2.84
CA VAL A 35 -14.25 -15.24 3.28
C VAL A 35 -13.01 -14.62 2.63
N PHE A 36 -11.88 -15.33 2.60
CA PHE A 36 -10.66 -14.88 1.95
C PHE A 36 -10.82 -14.73 0.44
N VAL A 37 -11.47 -15.68 -0.25
CA VAL A 37 -11.80 -15.55 -1.68
C VAL A 37 -12.69 -14.36 -1.91
N ARG A 38 -13.76 -14.14 -1.12
CA ARG A 38 -14.59 -12.93 -1.24
C ARG A 38 -13.81 -11.62 -1.03
N LEU A 39 -12.79 -11.64 -0.17
CA LEU A 39 -11.92 -10.49 0.07
C LEU A 39 -11.01 -10.19 -1.13
N PHE A 40 -10.48 -11.23 -1.80
CA PHE A 40 -9.59 -11.08 -2.97
C PHE A 40 -10.31 -11.02 -4.32
N THR A 41 -11.54 -11.54 -4.44
CA THR A 41 -12.37 -11.43 -5.66
C THR A 41 -13.43 -10.34 -5.54
N GLY A 42 -13.42 -9.56 -4.46
CA GLY A 42 -14.21 -8.36 -4.34
C GLY A 42 -13.92 -7.39 -5.49
N PRO A 43 -14.82 -6.44 -5.80
CA PRO A 43 -14.72 -5.55 -6.96
C PRO A 43 -13.47 -4.65 -6.98
N MET A 44 -12.58 -4.75 -6.00
CA MET A 44 -11.32 -4.01 -5.90
C MET A 44 -10.13 -4.69 -6.64
N PHE A 45 -10.19 -5.99 -6.97
CA PHE A 45 -9.04 -6.75 -7.51
C PHE A 45 -9.29 -7.46 -8.85
N LYS A 46 -10.37 -7.10 -9.57
CA LYS A 46 -10.58 -7.61 -10.94
C LYS A 46 -9.66 -6.89 -11.93
N GLY A 47 -8.35 -7.12 -11.80
CA GLY A 47 -7.37 -6.82 -12.84
C GLY A 47 -7.65 -7.72 -14.03
N LYS A 48 -8.23 -7.16 -15.09
CA LYS A 48 -8.52 -7.87 -16.32
C LYS A 48 -7.27 -7.84 -17.20
N ASN A 49 -6.77 -9.04 -17.48
CA ASN A 49 -5.59 -9.34 -18.27
C ASN A 49 -5.59 -8.61 -19.62
N GLU A 50 -4.41 -8.16 -20.02
CA GLU A 50 -4.15 -7.27 -21.15
C GLU A 50 -4.20 -8.01 -22.49
N THR A 51 -4.62 -7.31 -23.55
CA THR A 51 -4.15 -7.56 -24.92
C THR A 51 -3.68 -6.24 -25.52
N PRO A 52 -2.58 -6.24 -26.30
CA PRO A 52 -1.90 -5.02 -26.70
C PRO A 52 -2.46 -4.48 -28.03
N GLY A 53 -2.58 -3.16 -28.11
CA GLY A 53 -2.64 -2.44 -29.38
C GLY A 53 -3.95 -1.70 -29.67
N ILE A 54 -3.87 -0.37 -29.57
CA ILE A 54 -4.35 0.67 -30.49
C ILE A 54 -4.84 1.88 -29.69
N VAL A 55 -4.25 3.03 -30.02
CA VAL A 55 -4.33 4.32 -29.33
C VAL A 55 -5.62 5.05 -29.71
N SER A 56 -6.43 5.48 -28.74
CA SER A 56 -7.25 6.71 -28.80
C SER A 56 -8.00 6.90 -27.48
N GLY A 57 -8.07 8.12 -26.96
CA GLY A 57 -8.52 8.46 -25.59
C GLY A 57 -9.73 7.65 -25.12
N SER A 58 -9.46 6.69 -24.25
CA SER A 58 -10.40 5.66 -23.84
C SER A 58 -10.88 5.95 -22.42
N ALA A 59 -12.04 5.42 -22.03
CA ALA A 59 -12.57 5.57 -20.67
C ALA A 59 -11.55 5.25 -19.56
N SER A 60 -10.49 4.49 -19.87
CA SER A 60 -9.32 4.28 -19.01
C SER A 60 -8.56 5.56 -18.66
N ASP A 61 -8.34 6.45 -19.64
CA ASP A 61 -7.56 7.67 -19.43
C ASP A 61 -8.37 8.67 -18.59
N ALA A 62 -9.68 8.79 -18.86
CA ALA A 62 -10.59 9.59 -18.05
C ALA A 62 -10.71 9.06 -16.60
N TRP A 63 -10.74 7.74 -16.42
CA TRP A 63 -10.71 7.12 -15.09
C TRP A 63 -9.38 7.38 -14.36
N ILE A 64 -8.27 7.36 -15.09
CA ILE A 64 -6.95 7.68 -14.53
C ILE A 64 -6.92 9.15 -14.08
N ASP A 65 -7.37 10.10 -14.90
CA ASP A 65 -7.45 11.51 -14.53
C ASP A 65 -8.37 11.74 -13.32
N GLN A 66 -9.43 10.94 -13.18
CA GLN A 66 -10.29 10.97 -12.01
C GLN A 66 -9.55 10.64 -10.72
N LEU A 67 -8.53 9.77 -10.73
CA LEU A 67 -7.73 9.45 -9.53
C LEU A 67 -7.06 10.70 -8.97
N LYS A 68 -6.47 11.53 -9.84
CA LYS A 68 -5.87 12.80 -9.43
C LYS A 68 -6.92 13.74 -8.84
N GLY A 69 -8.05 13.92 -9.52
CA GLY A 69 -9.12 14.80 -9.05
C GLY A 69 -9.72 14.37 -7.69
N VAL A 70 -9.89 13.06 -7.48
CA VAL A 70 -10.31 12.51 -6.18
C VAL A 70 -9.23 12.73 -5.12
N GLY A 71 -7.95 12.51 -5.45
CA GLY A 71 -6.81 12.81 -4.57
C GLY A 71 -6.78 14.28 -4.15
N ASP A 72 -6.96 15.20 -5.09
CA ASP A 72 -7.04 16.65 -4.84
C ASP A 72 -8.17 16.98 -3.86
N ARG A 73 -9.37 16.42 -4.07
CA ARG A 73 -10.52 16.63 -3.19
C ARG A 73 -10.34 16.03 -1.80
N LEU A 74 -9.74 14.85 -1.69
CA LEU A 74 -9.41 14.23 -0.41
C LEU A 74 -8.39 15.07 0.37
N ARG A 75 -7.39 15.61 -0.32
CA ARG A 75 -6.40 16.52 0.26
C ARG A 75 -7.05 17.79 0.81
N GLU A 76 -7.97 18.41 0.06
CA GLU A 76 -8.76 19.56 0.53
C GLU A 76 -9.56 19.25 1.80
N LEU A 77 -10.12 18.04 1.88
CA LEU A 77 -10.86 17.54 3.04
C LEU A 77 -9.95 17.06 4.18
N LYS A 78 -8.62 17.18 4.03
CA LYS A 78 -7.60 16.69 4.98
C LYS A 78 -7.65 15.17 5.24
N LEU A 79 -8.23 14.42 4.31
CA LEU A 79 -8.22 12.96 4.27
C LEU A 79 -6.90 12.50 3.63
N TYR A 80 -5.81 12.75 4.35
CA TYR A 80 -4.44 12.71 3.83
C TYR A 80 -4.00 11.33 3.36
N GLU A 81 -4.26 10.28 4.14
CA GLU A 81 -3.87 8.92 3.77
C GLU A 81 -4.60 8.44 2.50
N GLN A 82 -5.90 8.76 2.39
CA GLN A 82 -6.69 8.43 1.21
C GLN A 82 -6.22 9.23 -0.01
N ALA A 83 -5.87 10.51 0.17
CA ALA A 83 -5.30 11.32 -0.90
C ALA A 83 -3.99 10.73 -1.43
N ILE A 84 -3.10 10.28 -0.52
CA ILE A 84 -1.85 9.61 -0.90
C ILE A 84 -2.14 8.34 -1.72
N ASP A 85 -3.05 7.46 -1.28
CA ASP A 85 -3.41 6.25 -2.03
C ASP A 85 -3.88 6.57 -3.46
N GLN A 86 -4.71 7.61 -3.64
CA GLN A 86 -5.15 8.01 -4.97
C GLN A 86 -4.02 8.56 -5.84
N TYR A 87 -3.15 9.39 -5.27
CA TYR A 87 -2.01 9.94 -6.02
C TYR A 87 -1.00 8.87 -6.40
N VAL A 88 -0.70 7.90 -5.54
CA VAL A 88 0.18 6.77 -5.87
C VAL A 88 -0.42 5.94 -7.02
N ARG A 89 -1.71 5.62 -6.95
CA ARG A 89 -2.40 4.92 -8.04
C ARG A 89 -2.39 5.73 -9.35
N TYR A 90 -2.49 7.05 -9.26
CA TYR A 90 -2.37 7.92 -10.42
C TYR A 90 -0.97 7.86 -11.02
N LEU A 91 0.08 7.96 -10.20
CA LEU A 91 1.48 7.84 -10.64
C LEU A 91 1.78 6.50 -11.32
N ASP A 92 1.19 5.41 -10.82
CA ASP A 92 1.41 4.05 -11.34
C ASP A 92 0.73 3.79 -12.68
N ARG A 93 -0.44 4.42 -12.92
CA ARG A 93 -1.29 4.12 -14.08
C ARG A 93 -1.20 5.16 -15.18
N ALA A 94 -0.91 6.41 -14.83
CA ALA A 94 -0.90 7.51 -15.78
C ALA A 94 0.40 7.57 -16.57
N LYS A 95 0.28 7.83 -17.88
CA LYS A 95 1.42 8.20 -18.72
C LYS A 95 1.74 9.68 -18.51
N LEU A 96 2.45 9.96 -17.43
CA LEU A 96 2.81 11.32 -17.03
C LEU A 96 4.11 11.78 -17.68
N ASP A 97 4.13 13.04 -18.09
CA ASP A 97 5.36 13.75 -18.38
C ASP A 97 6.16 14.01 -17.09
N LYS A 98 7.42 14.42 -17.26
CA LYS A 98 8.35 14.62 -16.15
C LYS A 98 7.82 15.64 -15.13
N LYS A 99 7.17 16.71 -15.62
CA LYS A 99 6.63 17.77 -14.78
C LYS A 99 5.44 17.29 -13.97
N SER A 100 4.44 16.66 -14.59
CA SER A 100 3.27 16.18 -13.85
C SER A 100 3.64 15.14 -12.80
N ARG A 101 4.56 14.21 -13.12
CA ARG A 101 5.05 13.23 -12.14
C ARG A 101 5.73 13.91 -10.94
N ALA A 102 6.50 14.96 -11.19
CA ALA A 102 7.16 15.72 -10.14
C ALA A 102 6.16 16.47 -9.26
N GLU A 103 5.14 17.11 -9.84
CA GLU A 103 4.11 17.84 -9.10
C GLU A 103 3.29 16.92 -8.18
N ILE A 104 2.93 15.73 -8.65
CA ILE A 104 2.24 14.75 -7.81
C ILE A 104 3.16 14.21 -6.71
N SER A 105 4.43 13.96 -7.01
CA SER A 105 5.42 13.56 -5.99
C SER A 105 5.59 14.64 -4.91
N LEU A 106 5.67 15.91 -5.31
CA LEU A 106 5.70 17.04 -4.39
C LEU A 106 4.44 17.09 -3.53
N ALA A 107 3.26 16.93 -4.11
CA ALA A 107 2.00 16.92 -3.38
C ALA A 107 1.94 15.80 -2.32
N ILE A 108 2.41 14.58 -2.66
CA ILE A 108 2.51 13.48 -1.70
C ILE A 108 3.49 13.83 -0.57
N GLY A 109 4.67 14.37 -0.90
CA GLY A 109 5.67 14.81 0.08
C GLY A 109 5.13 15.87 1.03
N GLU A 110 4.39 16.86 0.52
CA GLU A 110 3.73 17.89 1.33
C GLU A 110 2.66 17.30 2.27
N ILE A 111 1.89 16.32 1.81
CA ILE A 111 0.92 15.62 2.68
C ILE A 111 1.64 14.91 3.82
N TYR A 112 2.74 14.18 3.53
CA TYR A 112 3.51 13.53 4.59
C TYR A 112 4.11 14.55 5.58
N ILE A 113 4.49 15.75 5.14
CA ILE A 113 4.87 16.84 6.06
C ILE A 113 3.70 17.25 6.96
N GLN A 114 2.48 17.35 6.45
CA GLN A 114 1.28 17.65 7.25
C GLN A 114 1.00 16.56 8.29
N LEU A 115 1.27 15.29 7.93
CA LEU A 115 1.23 14.15 8.84
C LEU A 115 2.42 14.08 9.80
N SER A 116 3.31 15.08 9.79
CA SER A 116 4.57 15.11 10.57
C SER A 116 5.49 13.92 10.31
N ASN A 117 5.35 13.28 9.15
CA ASN A 117 6.08 12.10 8.77
C ASN A 117 7.18 12.42 7.75
N CYS A 118 8.29 12.96 8.25
CA CYS A 118 9.41 13.38 7.42
C CYS A 118 10.20 12.22 6.80
N ASN A 119 10.13 11.01 7.39
CA ASN A 119 10.80 9.84 6.84
C ASN A 119 10.16 9.45 5.49
N GLU A 120 8.83 9.47 5.43
CA GLU A 120 8.07 9.16 4.24
C GLU A 120 8.03 10.35 3.27
N ALA A 121 8.05 11.59 3.76
CA ALA A 121 8.07 12.77 2.89
C ALA A 121 9.34 12.86 2.01
N LEU A 122 10.52 12.60 2.59
CA LEU A 122 11.82 12.78 1.92
C LEU A 122 11.95 12.08 0.57
N PRO A 123 11.66 10.77 0.41
CA PRO A 123 11.80 10.12 -0.89
C PRO A 123 10.95 10.78 -1.98
N TRP A 124 9.73 11.22 -1.65
CA TRP A 124 8.84 11.90 -2.59
C TRP A 124 9.35 13.29 -2.98
N LEU A 125 9.85 14.06 -2.00
CA LEU A 125 10.42 15.39 -2.24
C LEU A 125 11.70 15.32 -3.08
N LEU A 126 12.59 14.36 -2.79
CA LEU A 126 13.82 14.14 -3.55
C LEU A 126 13.54 13.66 -4.97
N GLN A 127 12.50 12.84 -5.16
CA GLN A 127 12.04 12.46 -6.50
C GLN A 127 11.53 13.68 -7.29
N ALA A 128 10.78 14.58 -6.65
CA ALA A 128 10.36 15.83 -7.26
C ALA A 128 11.57 16.72 -7.60
N GLU A 129 12.57 16.80 -6.73
CA GLU A 129 13.81 17.56 -6.96
C GLU A 129 14.62 17.01 -8.13
N ALA A 130 14.87 15.71 -8.15
CA ALA A 130 15.63 15.03 -9.20
C ALA A 130 15.00 15.19 -10.59
N SER A 131 13.70 15.48 -10.65
CA SER A 131 13.03 15.80 -11.90
C SER A 131 13.54 17.11 -12.53
N GLY A 132 14.01 18.07 -11.74
CA GLY A 132 14.36 19.42 -12.20
C GLY A 132 13.21 20.21 -12.84
N ALA A 133 11.98 19.68 -12.82
CA ALA A 133 10.81 20.20 -13.53
C ALA A 133 9.87 21.02 -12.63
N ILE A 134 10.13 21.07 -11.32
CA ILE A 134 9.40 21.89 -10.36
C ILE A 134 9.76 23.37 -10.55
N SER A 135 8.74 24.21 -10.70
CA SER A 135 8.91 25.65 -10.83
C SER A 135 9.30 26.31 -9.51
N ASP A 136 8.62 25.97 -8.40
CA ASP A 136 8.96 26.48 -7.07
C ASP A 136 10.07 25.66 -6.40
N LYS A 137 11.31 25.84 -6.88
CA LYS A 137 12.48 25.17 -6.31
C LYS A 137 12.78 25.64 -4.88
N ALA A 138 12.49 26.89 -4.56
CA ALA A 138 12.74 27.45 -3.23
C ALA A 138 11.83 26.81 -2.17
N GLY A 139 10.53 26.68 -2.47
CA GLY A 139 9.57 25.98 -1.62
C GLY A 139 9.91 24.50 -1.44
N LEU A 140 10.26 23.82 -2.53
CA LEU A 140 10.70 22.43 -2.49
C LEU A 140 11.93 22.24 -1.59
N ASN A 141 12.99 23.04 -1.79
CA ASN A 141 14.22 22.93 -1.01
C ASN A 141 13.97 23.21 0.48
N LYS A 142 13.12 24.18 0.80
CA LYS A 142 12.70 24.46 2.18
C LYS A 142 12.02 23.24 2.82
N ASN A 143 11.16 22.54 2.08
CA ASN A 143 10.50 21.32 2.56
C ASN A 143 11.50 20.17 2.77
N ILE A 144 12.48 20.02 1.88
CA ILE A 144 13.56 19.03 2.02
C ILE A 144 14.40 19.33 3.27
N ASP A 145 14.87 20.58 3.43
CA ASP A 145 15.68 21.00 4.57
C ASP A 145 14.95 20.81 5.91
N LEU A 146 13.66 21.16 5.93
CA LEU A 146 12.78 20.93 7.08
C LEU A 146 12.77 19.44 7.48
N CYS A 147 12.56 18.55 6.50
CA CYS A 147 12.48 17.12 6.77
C CYS A 147 13.83 16.53 7.17
N MET A 148 14.91 16.93 6.49
CA MET A 148 16.27 16.49 6.80
C MET A 148 16.68 16.87 8.23
N SER A 149 16.34 18.09 8.67
CA SER A 149 16.57 18.55 10.04
C SER A 149 15.83 17.69 11.07
N ARG A 150 14.53 17.44 10.84
CA ARG A 150 13.70 16.62 11.73
C ARG A 150 14.18 15.18 11.83
N VAL A 151 14.51 14.55 10.70
CA VAL A 151 15.00 13.16 10.67
C VAL A 151 16.36 13.05 11.37
N ARG A 152 17.26 14.02 11.18
CA ARG A 152 18.55 14.05 11.89
C ARG A 152 18.35 14.17 13.41
N LYS A 153 17.43 15.04 13.84
CA LYS A 153 17.11 15.20 15.26
C LYS A 153 16.55 13.91 15.85
N GLN A 154 15.58 13.28 15.18
CA GLN A 154 14.98 12.01 15.61
C GLN A 154 15.99 10.87 15.73
N ARG A 155 17.02 10.85 14.89
CA ARG A 155 18.10 9.83 14.97
C ARG A 155 19.17 10.14 16.03
N ALA A 156 19.24 11.39 16.49
CA ALA A 156 20.20 11.82 17.50
C ALA A 156 19.65 11.70 18.94
N GLU A 157 18.32 11.57 19.09
CA GLU A 157 17.65 11.32 20.38
C GLU A 157 17.48 9.79 20.54
N PRO A 158 18.20 9.14 21.49
CA PRO A 158 18.16 7.69 21.70
C PRO A 158 16.88 7.19 22.34
#